data_AF-A0A1V6DMR7-F1
#
_entry.id   AF-A0A1V6DMR7-F1
#
_cell.length_a   1.000
_cell.length_b   1.000
_cell.length_c   1.000
_cell.angle_alpha   90.00
_cell.angle_beta   90.00
_cell.angle_gamma   90.00
#
_symmetry.space_group_name_H-M   'P 1'
#
loop_
_entity.id
_entity.type
_entity.pdbx_description
1 polymer ?
#
loop_
_entity_poly.entity_id
_entity_poly.type
_entity_poly.pdbx_seq_one_letter_code
_entity_poly.pdbx_strand_id
1 'polypeptide(L)'
;MPNHVHACFTLHPEWALEKVISSWKRHSARVINQAARRSDPLWQRDYFDRLVRDEAHLGRVLRYIRNNPTKAKLRAEEYTLWESERAKAAE
;
A
#
# COMPACT_ATOMS: atom_id res chain seq x y z
N MET A 1 7.68 1.13 -1.32
CA MET A 1 8.63 0.87 -2.42
C MET A 1 8.80 2.16 -3.22
N PRO A 2 9.93 2.38 -3.91
CA PRO A 2 10.17 3.62 -4.65
C PRO A 2 9.24 3.80 -5.85
N ASN A 3 8.65 2.72 -6.38
CA ASN A 3 7.81 2.74 -7.59
C ASN A 3 6.37 2.22 -7.39
N HIS A 4 6.01 1.70 -6.22
CA HIS A 4 4.65 1.22 -5.91
C HIS A 4 4.39 1.16 -4.39
N VAL A 5 3.13 0.88 -4.03
CA VAL A 5 2.69 0.74 -2.64
C VAL A 5 1.98 -0.61 -2.47
N HIS A 6 2.26 -1.29 -1.36
CA HIS A 6 1.44 -2.39 -0.87
C HIS A 6 0.68 -1.91 0.37
N ALA A 7 -0.61 -2.20 0.46
CA ALA A 7 -1.45 -1.85 1.60
C ALA A 7 -2.29 -3.06 2.03
N CYS A 8 -2.28 -3.36 3.32
CA CYS A 8 -3.17 -4.33 3.95
C CYS A 8 -4.00 -3.58 4.98
N PHE A 9 -5.32 -3.51 4.77
CA PHE A 9 -6.22 -2.73 5.60
C PHE A 9 -7.60 -3.37 5.69
N THR A 10 -8.37 -2.98 6.70
CA THR A 10 -9.78 -3.36 6.81
C THR A 10 -10.63 -2.27 6.17
N LEU A 11 -11.46 -2.66 5.21
CA LEU A 11 -12.42 -1.77 4.57
C LEU A 11 -13.65 -1.60 5.46
N HIS A 12 -14.15 -0.37 5.59
CA HIS A 12 -15.41 -0.14 6.28
C HIS A 12 -16.55 -0.85 5.51
N PRO A 13 -17.49 -1.55 6.18
CA PRO A 13 -18.50 -2.37 5.50
C PRO A 13 -19.35 -1.63 4.47
N GLU A 14 -19.59 -0.33 4.69
CA GLU A 14 -20.41 0.51 3.81
C GLU A 14 -19.62 1.17 2.67
N TRP A 15 -18.30 0.98 2.62
CA TRP A 15 -17.45 1.65 1.64
C TRP A 15 -17.09 0.70 0.50
N ALA A 16 -17.25 1.19 -0.73
CA ALA A 16 -16.79 0.47 -1.90
C ALA A 16 -15.28 0.65 -2.08
N LEU A 17 -14.56 -0.45 -2.30
CA LEU A 17 -13.10 -0.48 -2.39
C LEU A 17 -12.57 0.49 -3.46
N GLU A 18 -13.20 0.49 -4.63
CA GLU A 18 -12.82 1.32 -5.77
C GLU A 18 -12.93 2.82 -5.46
N LYS A 19 -13.87 3.22 -4.60
CA LYS A 19 -14.02 4.62 -4.17
C LYS A 19 -12.91 5.01 -3.21
N VAL A 20 -12.56 4.12 -2.27
CA VAL A 20 -11.44 4.34 -1.33
C VAL A 20 -10.12 4.47 -2.09
N ILE A 21 -9.82 3.50 -2.97
CA ILE A 21 -8.57 3.51 -3.76
C ILE A 21 -8.52 4.71 -4.72
N SER A 22 -9.63 5.06 -5.36
CA SER A 22 -9.72 6.27 -6.20
C SER A 22 -9.42 7.54 -5.41
N SER A 23 -9.99 7.67 -4.21
CA SER A 23 -9.74 8.79 -3.31
C SER A 23 -8.25 8.88 -2.91
N TRP A 24 -7.64 7.76 -2.50
CA TRP A 24 -6.22 7.72 -2.14
C TRP A 24 -5.32 8.11 -3.31
N LYS A 25 -5.54 7.53 -4.50
CA LYS A 25 -4.75 7.82 -5.70
C LYS A 25 -4.89 9.28 -6.11
N ARG A 26 -6.10 9.83 -6.10
CA ARG A 26 -6.35 11.25 -6.43
C ARG A 26 -5.67 12.19 -5.44
N HIS A 27 -5.87 11.97 -4.14
CA HIS A 27 -5.33 12.84 -3.11
C HIS A 27 -3.79 12.81 -3.12
N SER A 28 -3.19 11.62 -3.08
CA SER A 28 -1.74 11.45 -3.07
C SER A 28 -1.09 11.98 -4.35
N ALA A 29 -1.66 11.72 -5.53
CA ALA A 29 -1.14 12.25 -6.80
C ALA A 29 -1.08 13.78 -6.77
N ARG A 30 -2.15 14.45 -6.32
CA ARG A 30 -2.18 15.92 -6.21
C ARG A 30 -1.07 16.45 -5.29
N VAL A 31 -0.94 15.88 -4.08
CA VAL A 31 0.03 16.34 -3.09
C VAL A 31 1.47 16.11 -3.57
N ILE A 32 1.75 14.92 -4.10
CA ILE A 32 3.08 14.56 -4.61
C ILE A 32 3.46 15.41 -5.82
N ASN A 33 2.52 15.60 -6.75
CA ASN A 33 2.76 16.42 -7.94
C ASN A 33 3.04 17.88 -7.58
N GLN A 34 2.30 18.44 -6.62
CA GLN A 34 2.54 19.79 -6.10
C GLN A 34 3.93 19.92 -5.48
N ALA A 35 4.33 18.97 -4.63
CA ALA A 35 5.65 18.97 -4.00
C ALA A 35 6.79 18.81 -5.02
N ALA A 36 6.60 17.99 -6.04
CA ALA A 36 7.57 17.71 -7.09
C ALA A 36 7.50 18.66 -8.30
N ARG A 37 6.62 19.68 -8.26
CA ARG A 37 6.36 20.65 -9.35
C ARG A 37 6.12 19.98 -10.71
N ARG A 38 5.35 18.89 -10.73
CA ARG A 38 4.94 18.16 -11.95
C ARG A 38 3.43 18.14 -12.10
N SER A 39 2.93 17.74 -13.27
CA SER A 39 1.49 17.62 -13.54
C SER A 39 1.09 16.28 -14.18
N ASP A 40 2.03 15.36 -14.36
CA ASP A 40 1.78 14.09 -15.04
C ASP A 40 0.99 13.11 -14.16
N PRO A 41 0.29 12.12 -14.77
CA PRO A 41 -0.29 11.02 -14.04
C PRO A 41 0.76 10.31 -13.16
N LEU A 42 0.53 10.29 -11.84
CA LEU A 42 1.45 9.64 -10.91
C LEU A 42 1.26 8.12 -10.84
N TRP A 43 0.00 7.69 -10.78
CA TRP A 43 -0.33 6.28 -10.56
C TRP A 43 -0.69 5.57 -11.86
N GLN A 44 -0.25 4.32 -11.99
CA GLN A 44 -0.74 3.40 -13.00
C GLN A 44 -2.27 3.31 -12.96
N ARG A 45 -2.90 3.11 -14.12
CA ARG A 45 -4.35 2.79 -14.19
C ARG A 45 -4.63 1.47 -13.45
N ASP A 46 -5.81 1.39 -12.83
CA ASP A 46 -6.27 0.25 -12.04
C ASP A 46 -5.43 -0.05 -10.78
N TYR A 47 -5.75 -1.13 -10.09
CA TYR A 47 -5.06 -1.63 -8.91
C TYR A 47 -5.21 -3.14 -8.82
N PHE A 48 -4.33 -3.78 -8.06
CA PHE A 48 -4.46 -5.18 -7.69
C PHE A 48 -5.00 -5.29 -6.27
N ASP A 49 -6.02 -6.10 -6.05
CA ASP A 49 -6.54 -6.41 -4.73
C ASP A 49 -6.71 -7.93 -4.51
N ARG A 50 -6.72 -8.31 -3.23
CA ARG A 50 -6.97 -9.67 -2.79
C ARG A 50 -7.61 -9.64 -1.41
N LEU A 51 -8.75 -10.30 -1.26
CA LEU A 51 -9.40 -10.47 0.03
C LEU A 51 -8.60 -11.43 0.93
N VAL A 52 -8.25 -10.96 2.12
CA VAL A 52 -7.67 -11.79 3.20
C VAL A 52 -8.82 -12.55 3.87
N ARG A 53 -8.70 -13.88 3.95
CA ARG A 53 -9.82 -14.78 4.30
C ARG A 53 -9.73 -15.37 5.69
N ASP A 54 -8.53 -15.41 6.25
CA ASP A 54 -8.22 -16.00 7.54
C ASP A 54 -6.89 -15.45 8.07
N GLU A 55 -6.57 -15.78 9.32
CA GLU A 55 -5.37 -15.30 10.01
C GLU A 55 -4.07 -15.79 9.35
N ALA A 56 -4.04 -17.04 8.85
CA ALA A 56 -2.87 -17.58 8.17
C ALA A 56 -2.61 -16.87 6.82
N HIS A 57 -3.66 -16.44 6.13
CA HIS A 57 -3.55 -15.59 4.95
C HIS A 57 -3.08 -14.19 5.33
N LEU A 58 -3.57 -13.62 6.44
CA LEU A 58 -3.09 -12.33 6.94
C LEU A 58 -1.57 -12.36 7.19
N GLY A 59 -1.09 -13.34 7.95
CA GLY A 59 0.34 -13.51 8.23
C GLY A 59 1.18 -13.61 6.95
N ARG A 60 0.74 -14.40 5.96
CA ARG A 60 1.41 -14.48 4.64
C ARG A 60 1.45 -13.15 3.89
N VAL A 61 0.36 -12.38 3.90
CA VAL A 61 0.32 -11.05 3.25
C VAL A 61 1.26 -10.08 3.93
N LEU A 62 1.22 -9.99 5.26
CA LEU A 62 2.09 -9.10 6.03
C LEU A 62 3.57 -9.45 5.81
N ARG A 63 3.92 -10.73 5.86
CA ARG A 63 5.28 -11.22 5.58
C ARG A 63 5.72 -10.90 4.15
N TYR A 64 4.82 -11.04 3.17
CA TYR A 64 5.11 -10.63 1.80
C TYR A 64 5.43 -9.13 1.69
N ILE A 65 4.63 -8.27 2.35
CA ILE A 65 4.84 -6.82 2.35
C ILE A 65 6.18 -6.46 3.02
N ARG A 66 6.45 -7.02 4.22
CA ARG A 66 7.70 -6.83 4.97
C ARG A 66 8.93 -7.22 4.17
N ASN A 67 8.86 -8.32 3.42
CA ASN A 67 9.99 -8.87 2.67
C ASN A 67 10.19 -8.23 1.29
N ASN A 68 9.23 -7.44 0.80
CA ASN A 68 9.29 -6.88 -0.55
C ASN A 68 10.51 -5.96 -0.77
N PRO A 69 10.85 -5.03 0.16
CA PRO A 69 12.04 -4.19 0.02
C PRO A 69 13.34 -5.01 -0.06
N THR A 70 13.50 -6.01 0.80
CA THR A 70 14.66 -6.93 0.80
C THR A 70 14.75 -7.69 -0.52
N LYS A 71 13.61 -8.21 -1.02
CA LYS A 71 13.55 -8.91 -2.32
C LYS A 71 13.94 -7.99 -3.49
N ALA A 72 13.62 -6.71 -3.38
CA ALA A 72 14.01 -5.69 -4.36
C ALA A 72 15.42 -5.12 -4.14
N LYS A 73 16.19 -5.64 -3.15
CA LYS A 73 17.54 -5.19 -2.80
C LYS A 73 17.60 -3.71 -2.39
N LEU A 74 16.56 -3.21 -1.74
CA LEU A 74 16.51 -1.83 -1.24
C LEU A 74 17.16 -1.71 0.13
N ARG A 75 17.83 -0.58 0.36
CA ARG A 75 18.32 -0.14 1.67
C ARG A 75 17.19 0.50 2.49
N ALA A 76 17.40 0.65 3.80
CA ALA A 76 16.39 1.15 4.73
C ALA A 76 15.86 2.55 4.36
N GLU A 77 16.69 3.37 3.72
CA GLU A 77 16.33 4.74 3.33
C GLU A 77 15.57 4.80 1.99
N GLU A 78 15.49 3.68 1.26
CA GLU A 78 14.90 3.62 -0.09
C GLU A 78 13.44 3.15 -0.07
N TYR A 79 12.89 2.88 1.12
CA TYR A 79 11.48 2.57 1.31
C TYR A 79 10.95 3.07 2.66
N THR A 80 9.62 3.20 2.73
CA THR A 80 8.92 3.41 3.99
C THR A 80 8.08 2.17 4.29
N LEU A 81 8.09 1.74 5.56
CA LEU A 81 7.21 0.72 6.10
C LEU A 81 6.54 1.28 7.35
N TRP A 82 5.22 1.17 7.40
CA TRP A 82 4.43 1.47 8.58
C TRP A 82 3.52 0.29 8.89
N GLU A 83 3.40 -0.04 10.17
CA GLU A 83 2.61 -1.16 10.65
C GLU A 83 1.81 -0.75 11.89
N SER A 84 0.55 -1.15 11.94
CA SER A 84 -0.25 -1.05 13.16
C SER A 84 0.18 -2.10 14.19
N GLU A 85 -0.20 -1.91 15.46
CA GLU A 85 0.07 -2.89 16.51
C GLU A 85 -0.52 -4.28 16.19
N ARG A 86 -1.70 -4.32 15.57
CA ARG A 86 -2.30 -5.57 15.09
C ARG A 86 -1.43 -6.26 14.04
N ALA A 87 -0.87 -5.51 13.10
CA ALA A 87 0.00 -6.11 12.08
C ALA A 87 1.27 -6.66 12.73
N LYS A 88 1.89 -5.92 13.64
CA LYS A 88 3.09 -6.37 14.37
C LYS A 88 2.85 -7.63 15.18
N ALA A 89 1.65 -7.77 15.78
CA ALA A 89 1.26 -8.96 16.54
C ALA A 89 0.92 -10.18 15.66
N ALA A 90 0.69 -9.99 14.36
CA ALA A 90 0.40 -11.07 13.43
C ALA A 90 1.70 -11.62 12.81
N GLU A 91 1.95 -12.91 13.03
CA GLU A 91 3.13 -13.66 12.54
C GLU A 91 3.01 -14.13 11.09
#